data_AF-A0A929HQP8-F1
#
_entry.id   AF-A0A929HQP8-F1
#
_cell.length_a   1.000
_cell.length_b   1.000
_cell.length_c   1.000
_cell.angle_alpha   90.00
_cell.angle_beta   90.00
_cell.angle_gamma   90.00
#
_symmetry.space_group_name_H-M   'P 1'
#
loop_
_entity.id
_entity.type
_entity.pdbx_description
1 polymer ?
#
loop_
_entity_poly.entity_id
_entity_poly.type
_entity_poly.pdbx_seq_one_letter_code
_entity_poly.pdbx_strand_id
1 'polypeptide(L)'
;MCNLINLAPGIAVLGLVIAGVIYASIKKQPEGNDTMKEIATLIHDGAMTYLKRQNTILIAVIVLVALLLGAFININTSIAYVFGAISSMIAGFFGMKAATRANVRTAEAANLHKPSSAMALATAFFGGSVMGLSVASLGLLGVGVLFILFGNPETASVINGFAMGASTIALFARVGGGIYTKTADVGADLVGKV
;
A
#
# COMPACT_ATOMS: atom_id res chain seq x y z
N MET A 1 -7.04 -15.79 -26.19
CA MET A 1 -7.60 -15.04 -25.04
C MET A 1 -7.51 -15.81 -23.73
N CYS A 2 -7.95 -17.09 -23.65
CA CYS A 2 -7.95 -17.87 -22.39
C CYS A 2 -6.58 -18.02 -21.69
N ASN A 3 -5.48 -18.16 -22.45
CA ASN A 3 -4.15 -18.30 -21.83
C ASN A 3 -3.68 -17.02 -21.12
N LEU A 4 -4.06 -15.84 -21.62
CA LEU A 4 -3.60 -14.56 -21.05
C LEU A 4 -4.29 -14.29 -19.70
N ILE A 5 -5.54 -14.70 -19.56
CA ILE A 5 -6.33 -14.56 -18.34
C ILE A 5 -5.77 -15.46 -17.23
N ASN A 6 -5.42 -16.71 -17.56
CA ASN A 6 -4.81 -17.64 -16.59
C ASN A 6 -3.37 -17.25 -16.22
N LEU A 7 -2.66 -16.54 -17.11
CA LEU A 7 -1.34 -15.98 -16.84
C LEU A 7 -1.38 -14.78 -15.89
N ALA A 8 -2.48 -14.01 -15.87
CA ALA A 8 -2.56 -12.75 -15.12
C ALA A 8 -2.34 -12.92 -13.59
N PRO A 9 -2.96 -13.88 -12.89
CA PRO A 9 -2.64 -14.15 -11.48
C PRO A 9 -1.19 -14.57 -11.27
N GLY A 10 -0.61 -15.34 -12.20
CA GLY A 10 0.79 -15.76 -12.13
C GLY A 10 1.77 -14.59 -12.22
N ILE A 11 1.54 -13.66 -13.15
CA ILE A 11 2.32 -12.42 -13.29
C ILE A 11 2.18 -11.55 -12.04
N ALA A 12 0.98 -11.48 -11.47
CA ALA A 12 0.74 -10.73 -10.24
C ALA A 12 1.51 -11.30 -9.04
N VAL A 13 1.53 -12.63 -8.88
CA VAL A 13 2.34 -13.28 -7.83
C VAL A 13 3.83 -12.99 -8.04
N LEU A 14 4.33 -13.07 -9.28
CA LEU A 14 5.71 -12.70 -9.59
C LEU A 14 6.02 -11.25 -9.22
N GLY A 15 5.11 -10.31 -9.50
CA GLY A 15 5.26 -8.91 -9.10
C GLY A 15 5.36 -8.71 -7.58
N LEU A 16 4.56 -9.45 -6.81
CA LEU A 16 4.65 -9.46 -5.34
C LEU A 16 5.98 -10.04 -4.83
N VAL A 17 6.46 -11.12 -5.46
CA VAL A 17 7.77 -11.70 -5.14
C VAL A 17 8.89 -10.70 -5.40
N ILE A 18 8.86 -10.02 -6.56
CA ILE A 18 9.84 -8.98 -6.89
C ILE A 18 9.80 -7.84 -5.87
N ALA A 19 8.60 -7.38 -5.49
CA ALA A 19 8.44 -6.37 -4.44
C ALA A 19 9.07 -6.82 -3.10
N GLY A 20 8.86 -8.08 -2.72
CA GLY A 20 9.48 -8.69 -1.53
C GLY A 20 11.00 -8.77 -1.62
N VAL A 21 11.57 -9.12 -2.78
CA VAL A 21 13.02 -9.17 -3.02
C VAL A 21 13.63 -7.77 -2.95
N ILE A 22 12.97 -6.76 -3.51
CA ILE A 22 13.42 -5.36 -3.43
C ILE A 22 13.38 -4.89 -1.97
N TYR A 23 12.29 -5.18 -1.24
CA TYR A 23 12.19 -4.87 0.18
C TYR A 23 13.32 -5.52 1.00
N ALA A 24 13.61 -6.80 0.76
CA ALA A 24 14.70 -7.51 1.42
C ALA A 24 16.07 -6.89 1.07
N SER A 25 16.27 -6.50 -0.17
CA SER A 25 17.49 -5.81 -0.62
C SER A 25 17.69 -4.47 0.08
N ILE A 26 16.63 -3.68 0.23
CA ILE A 26 16.66 -2.44 1.01
C ILE A 26 16.99 -2.74 2.46
N LYS A 27 16.30 -3.72 3.08
CA LYS A 27 16.51 -4.07 4.50
C LYS A 27 17.97 -4.43 4.82
N LYS A 28 18.72 -4.99 3.87
CA LYS A 28 20.14 -5.32 4.02
C LYS A 28 21.08 -4.11 4.02
N GLN A 29 20.64 -2.96 3.54
CA GLN A 29 21.44 -1.73 3.54
C GLN A 29 21.63 -1.18 4.97
N PRO A 30 22.74 -0.46 5.23
CA PRO A 30 23.03 0.09 6.55
C PRO A 30 21.99 1.14 6.97
N GLU A 31 21.60 1.10 8.25
CA GLU A 31 20.66 2.06 8.86
C GLU A 31 21.37 3.31 9.42
N GLY A 32 22.70 3.38 9.30
CA GLY A 32 23.51 4.49 9.81
C GLY A 32 23.85 4.37 11.29
N ASN A 33 24.04 5.52 11.93
CA ASN A 33 24.41 5.62 13.35
C ASN A 33 23.23 5.38 14.30
N ASP A 34 23.50 5.33 15.61
CA ASP A 34 22.47 4.98 16.59
C ASP A 34 21.37 6.03 16.71
N THR A 35 21.70 7.31 16.57
CA THR A 35 20.72 8.40 16.51
C THR A 35 19.76 8.26 15.33
N MET A 36 20.28 7.88 14.15
CA MET A 36 19.46 7.64 12.96
C MET A 36 18.51 6.46 13.15
N LYS A 37 18.98 5.36 13.77
CA LYS A 37 18.14 4.20 14.09
C LYS A 37 17.04 4.54 15.09
N GLU A 38 17.35 5.34 16.11
CA GLU A 38 16.38 5.77 17.12
C GLU A 38 15.25 6.59 16.48
N ILE A 39 15.60 7.61 15.69
CA ILE A 39 14.62 8.44 14.96
C ILE A 39 13.80 7.58 14.00
N ALA A 40 14.44 6.68 13.25
CA ALA A 40 13.75 5.79 12.32
C ALA A 40 12.74 4.88 13.03
N THR A 41 13.07 4.42 14.24
CA THR A 41 12.19 3.57 15.05
C THR A 41 10.98 4.36 15.53
N LEU A 42 11.17 5.59 16.03
CA LEU A 42 10.06 6.46 16.44
C LEU A 42 9.09 6.75 15.28
N ILE A 43 9.63 7.05 14.08
CA ILE A 43 8.81 7.26 12.88
C ILE A 43 8.06 5.98 12.49
N HIS A 44 8.75 4.82 12.53
CA HIS A 44 8.14 3.54 12.18
C HIS A 44 6.99 3.19 13.13
N ASP A 45 7.20 3.29 14.44
CA ASP A 45 6.20 2.94 15.45
C ASP A 45 5.00 3.90 15.40
N GLY A 46 5.25 5.20 15.21
CA GLY A 46 4.20 6.19 15.00
C GLY A 46 3.35 5.90 13.77
N ALA A 47 3.99 5.63 12.63
CA ALA A 47 3.32 5.30 11.38
C ALA A 47 2.50 4.00 11.49
N MET A 48 3.07 2.95 12.10
CA MET A 48 2.38 1.67 12.29
C MET A 48 1.20 1.80 13.26
N THR A 49 1.32 2.62 14.30
CA THR A 49 0.22 2.90 15.25
C THR A 49 -0.91 3.64 14.56
N TYR A 50 -0.58 4.68 13.78
CA TYR A 50 -1.55 5.40 12.97
C TYR A 50 -2.29 4.47 11.99
N LEU A 51 -1.55 3.66 11.22
CA LEU A 51 -2.13 2.75 10.23
C LEU A 51 -3.05 1.72 10.90
N LYS A 52 -2.66 1.17 12.06
CA LYS A 52 -3.50 0.25 12.83
C LYS A 52 -4.80 0.92 13.26
N ARG A 53 -4.72 2.16 13.76
CA ARG A 53 -5.91 2.91 14.18
C ARG A 53 -6.83 3.20 13.00
N GLN A 54 -6.28 3.66 11.89
CA GLN A 54 -7.02 3.93 10.66
C GLN A 54 -7.71 2.66 10.15
N ASN A 55 -6.97 1.57 10.00
CA ASN A 55 -7.52 0.29 9.54
C ASN A 55 -8.63 -0.24 10.45
N THR A 56 -8.51 -0.06 11.76
CA THR A 56 -9.56 -0.45 12.72
C THR A 56 -10.88 0.28 12.44
N ILE A 57 -10.82 1.57 12.13
CA ILE A 57 -12.01 2.36 11.79
C ILE A 57 -12.55 1.95 10.41
N LEU A 58 -11.66 1.70 9.44
CA LEU A 58 -12.07 1.30 8.08
C LEU A 58 -12.75 -0.06 8.03
N ILE A 59 -12.40 -1.00 8.91
CA ILE A 59 -13.09 -2.30 9.00
C ILE A 59 -14.59 -2.11 9.27
N ALA A 60 -14.98 -1.20 10.15
CA ALA A 60 -16.38 -0.92 10.42
C ALA A 60 -17.11 -0.39 9.16
N VAL A 61 -16.46 0.49 8.40
CA VAL A 61 -16.99 1.02 7.13
C VAL A 61 -17.11 -0.09 6.08
N ILE A 62 -16.09 -0.94 5.94
CA ILE A 62 -16.11 -2.08 5.01
C ILE A 62 -17.29 -3.00 5.33
N VAL A 63 -17.47 -3.38 6.60
CA VAL A 63 -18.56 -4.28 7.01
C VAL A 63 -19.92 -3.64 6.71
N LEU A 64 -20.11 -2.36 7.04
CA LEU A 64 -21.36 -1.66 6.76
C LEU A 64 -21.69 -1.64 5.27
N VAL A 65 -20.73 -1.24 4.42
CA VAL A 65 -20.93 -1.18 2.97
C VAL A 65 -21.12 -2.58 2.38
N ALA A 66 -20.39 -3.58 2.86
CA ALA A 66 -20.56 -4.96 2.42
C ALA A 66 -21.97 -5.50 2.72
N LEU A 67 -22.53 -5.22 3.89
CA LEU A 67 -23.89 -5.60 4.24
C LEU A 67 -24.92 -4.93 3.33
N LEU A 68 -24.77 -3.64 3.06
CA LEU A 68 -25.64 -2.91 2.14
C LEU A 68 -25.56 -3.46 0.71
N LEU A 69 -24.36 -3.72 0.19
CA LEU A 69 -24.18 -4.30 -1.14
C LEU A 69 -24.77 -5.72 -1.24
N GLY A 70 -24.64 -6.52 -0.17
CA GLY A 70 -25.21 -7.86 -0.12
C GLY A 70 -26.74 -7.86 -0.10
N ALA A 71 -27.36 -6.91 0.61
CA ALA A 71 -28.81 -6.80 0.73
C ALA A 71 -29.49 -6.17 -0.50
N PHE A 72 -28.88 -5.14 -1.10
CA PHE A 72 -29.50 -4.36 -2.17
C PHE A 72 -29.04 -4.71 -3.59
N ILE A 73 -27.90 -5.37 -3.76
CA ILE A 73 -27.33 -5.67 -5.09
C ILE A 73 -27.16 -7.17 -5.28
N ASN A 74 -26.10 -7.74 -4.69
CA ASN A 74 -25.78 -9.15 -4.83
C ASN A 74 -24.70 -9.53 -3.81
N ILE A 75 -24.81 -10.74 -3.25
CA ILE A 75 -23.81 -11.30 -2.35
C ILE A 75 -22.43 -11.41 -3.01
N ASN A 76 -22.36 -11.75 -4.30
CA ASN A 76 -21.12 -11.88 -5.05
C ASN A 76 -20.39 -10.54 -5.17
N THR A 77 -21.13 -9.44 -5.42
CA THR A 77 -20.60 -8.08 -5.48
C THR A 77 -20.07 -7.63 -4.13
N SER A 78 -20.76 -8.01 -3.04
CA SER A 78 -20.29 -7.75 -1.67
C SER A 78 -18.97 -8.47 -1.36
N ILE A 79 -18.84 -9.74 -1.75
CA ILE A 79 -17.59 -10.50 -1.60
C ILE A 79 -16.46 -9.85 -2.41
N ALA A 80 -16.73 -9.46 -3.65
CA ALA A 80 -15.75 -8.76 -4.50
C ALA A 80 -15.32 -7.42 -3.88
N TYR A 81 -16.25 -6.68 -3.27
CA TYR A 81 -15.98 -5.45 -2.54
C TYR A 81 -15.04 -5.67 -1.35
N VAL A 82 -15.32 -6.66 -0.50
CA VAL A 82 -14.47 -6.98 0.65
C VAL A 82 -13.07 -7.39 0.18
N PHE A 83 -12.98 -8.19 -0.88
CA PHE A 83 -11.71 -8.60 -1.45
C PHE A 83 -10.88 -7.43 -1.99
N GLY A 84 -11.52 -6.47 -2.67
CA GLY A 84 -10.87 -5.24 -3.13
C GLY A 84 -10.41 -4.34 -1.97
N ALA A 85 -11.23 -4.21 -0.93
CA ALA A 85 -10.89 -3.44 0.26
C ALA A 85 -9.67 -4.04 0.99
N ILE A 86 -9.67 -5.36 1.24
CA ILE A 86 -8.55 -6.06 1.88
C ILE A 86 -7.26 -5.92 1.04
N SER A 87 -7.36 -6.10 -0.28
CA SER A 87 -6.23 -5.95 -1.19
C SER A 87 -5.59 -4.56 -1.09
N SER A 88 -6.42 -3.51 -1.05
CA SER A 88 -5.97 -2.12 -0.89
C SER A 88 -5.32 -1.86 0.48
N MET A 89 -5.89 -2.42 1.56
CA MET A 89 -5.31 -2.32 2.91
C MET A 89 -3.93 -3.00 2.99
N ILE A 90 -3.78 -4.19 2.39
CA ILE A 90 -2.51 -4.92 2.36
C ILE A 90 -1.46 -4.13 1.56
N ALA A 91 -1.85 -3.56 0.41
CA ALA A 91 -0.95 -2.75 -0.40
C ALA A 91 -0.43 -1.52 0.37
N GLY A 92 -1.31 -0.84 1.11
CA GLY A 92 -0.95 0.29 1.98
C GLY A 92 0.01 -0.12 3.10
N PHE A 93 -0.21 -1.29 3.71
CA PHE A 93 0.67 -1.82 4.75
C PHE A 93 2.07 -2.16 4.25
N PHE A 94 2.17 -2.82 3.08
CA PHE A 94 3.47 -3.09 2.46
C PHE A 94 4.21 -1.81 2.08
N GLY A 95 3.50 -0.84 1.49
CA GLY A 95 4.05 0.46 1.16
C GLY A 95 4.60 1.20 2.39
N MET A 96 3.83 1.27 3.48
CA MET A 96 4.25 1.96 4.70
C MET A 96 5.46 1.30 5.37
N LYS A 97 5.49 -0.04 5.42
CA LYS A 97 6.64 -0.78 5.95
C LYS A 97 7.90 -0.57 5.10
N ALA A 98 7.76 -0.53 3.77
CA ALA A 98 8.88 -0.28 2.88
C ALA A 98 9.40 1.15 3.03
N ALA A 99 8.52 2.15 3.00
CA ALA A 99 8.88 3.56 3.10
C ALA A 99 9.59 3.88 4.43
N THR A 100 9.01 3.48 5.56
CA THR A 100 9.59 3.76 6.90
C THR A 100 11.00 3.18 7.07
N ARG A 101 11.28 2.01 6.47
CA ARG A 101 12.60 1.39 6.51
C ARG A 101 13.57 1.97 5.47
N ALA A 102 13.08 2.39 4.31
CA ALA A 102 13.89 2.97 3.25
C ALA A 102 14.42 4.37 3.62
N ASN A 103 13.64 5.19 4.32
CA ASN A 103 13.98 6.59 4.63
C ASN A 103 15.35 6.74 5.31
N VAL A 104 15.60 5.97 6.37
CA VAL A 104 16.87 6.03 7.11
C VAL A 104 18.06 5.54 6.28
N ARG A 105 17.84 4.52 5.44
CA ARG A 105 18.85 3.95 4.54
C ARG A 105 19.18 4.91 3.40
N THR A 106 18.19 5.64 2.89
CA THR A 106 18.41 6.73 1.93
C THR A 106 19.27 7.83 2.53
N ALA A 107 19.00 8.23 3.78
CA ALA A 107 19.80 9.24 4.47
C ALA A 107 21.25 8.76 4.69
N GLU A 108 21.44 7.49 5.09
CA GLU A 108 22.79 6.93 5.26
C GLU A 108 23.52 6.77 3.93
N ALA A 109 22.83 6.33 2.87
CA ALA A 109 23.40 6.26 1.52
C ALA A 109 23.88 7.63 1.03
N ALA A 110 23.11 8.69 1.32
CA ALA A 110 23.49 10.07 1.03
C ALA A 110 24.68 10.54 1.87
N ASN A 111 24.86 10.02 3.09
CA ASN A 111 25.99 10.37 3.94
C ASN A 111 27.29 9.69 3.49
N LEU A 112 27.23 8.40 3.16
CA LEU A 112 28.40 7.59 2.78
C LEU A 112 28.95 7.93 1.39
N HIS A 113 28.10 8.31 0.43
CA HIS A 113 28.49 8.47 -0.97
C HIS A 113 28.67 9.94 -1.41
N LYS A 114 28.81 10.87 -0.46
CA LYS A 114 29.04 12.30 -0.77
C LYS A 114 30.28 12.45 -1.67
N PRO A 115 30.23 13.32 -2.70
CA PRO A 115 29.15 14.25 -3.06
C PRO A 115 28.06 13.65 -3.97
N SER A 116 28.12 12.37 -4.33
CA SER A 116 27.18 11.75 -5.27
C SER A 116 25.85 11.37 -4.60
N SER A 117 24.75 11.86 -5.16
CA SER A 117 23.38 11.53 -4.71
C SER A 117 22.80 10.28 -5.37
N ALA A 118 23.52 9.65 -6.30
CA ALA A 118 22.99 8.55 -7.12
C ALA A 118 22.54 7.35 -6.28
N MET A 119 23.33 6.96 -5.27
CA MET A 119 22.98 5.84 -4.39
C MET A 119 21.81 6.14 -3.46
N ALA A 120 21.67 7.39 -3.01
CA ALA A 120 20.52 7.83 -2.23
C ALA A 120 19.24 7.79 -3.07
N LEU A 121 19.29 8.30 -4.30
CA LEU A 121 18.18 8.25 -5.24
C LEU A 121 17.79 6.81 -5.57
N ALA A 122 18.75 5.94 -5.87
CA ALA A 122 18.48 4.53 -6.14
C ALA A 122 17.76 3.86 -4.96
N THR A 123 18.23 4.09 -3.74
CA THR A 123 17.61 3.54 -2.52
C THR A 123 16.19 4.06 -2.30
N ALA A 124 15.98 5.37 -2.48
CA ALA A 124 14.65 5.98 -2.38
C ALA A 124 13.69 5.44 -3.45
N PHE A 125 14.19 5.31 -4.69
CA PHE A 125 13.42 4.82 -5.83
C PHE A 125 13.02 3.35 -5.63
N PHE A 126 13.95 2.49 -5.22
CA PHE A 126 13.64 1.11 -4.88
C PHE A 126 12.70 1.01 -3.67
N GLY A 127 12.81 1.90 -2.69
CA GLY A 127 11.84 2.01 -1.59
C GLY A 127 10.42 2.30 -2.08
N GLY A 128 10.28 3.25 -2.99
CA GLY A 128 9.00 3.59 -3.62
C GLY A 128 8.47 2.50 -4.56
N SER A 129 9.35 1.78 -5.26
CA SER A 129 8.94 0.75 -6.20
C SER A 129 8.26 -0.44 -5.53
N VAL A 130 8.60 -0.75 -4.27
CA VAL A 130 7.89 -1.78 -3.47
C VAL A 130 6.40 -1.43 -3.35
N MET A 131 6.07 -0.16 -3.08
CA MET A 131 4.67 0.29 -3.02
C MET A 131 3.98 0.14 -4.38
N GLY A 132 4.62 0.64 -5.45
CA GLY A 132 4.05 0.60 -6.80
C GLY A 132 3.80 -0.83 -7.30
N LEU A 133 4.79 -1.70 -7.15
CA LEU A 133 4.68 -3.11 -7.52
C LEU A 133 3.63 -3.84 -6.69
N SER A 134 3.55 -3.57 -5.38
CA SER A 134 2.53 -4.19 -4.52
C SER A 134 1.12 -3.80 -4.93
N VAL A 135 0.87 -2.51 -5.20
CA VAL A 135 -0.45 -2.01 -5.64
C VAL A 135 -0.84 -2.61 -6.99
N ALA A 136 0.06 -2.54 -7.98
CA ALA A 136 -0.20 -3.08 -9.31
C ALA A 136 -0.45 -4.59 -9.28
N SER A 137 0.35 -5.32 -8.50
CA SER A 137 0.24 -6.78 -8.39
C SER A 137 -1.02 -7.21 -7.66
N LEU A 138 -1.37 -6.59 -6.52
CA LEU A 138 -2.61 -6.93 -5.81
C LEU A 138 -3.85 -6.55 -6.62
N GLY A 139 -3.81 -5.44 -7.37
CA GLY A 139 -4.86 -5.07 -8.30
C GLY A 139 -5.04 -6.10 -9.42
N LEU A 140 -3.94 -6.51 -10.06
CA LEU A 140 -3.97 -7.51 -11.14
C LEU A 140 -4.38 -8.90 -10.63
N LEU A 141 -3.89 -9.32 -9.46
CA LEU A 141 -4.29 -10.57 -8.82
C LEU A 141 -5.78 -10.54 -8.53
N GLY A 142 -6.26 -9.44 -7.93
CA GLY A 142 -7.65 -9.32 -7.51
C GLY A 142 -8.63 -9.35 -8.67
N VAL A 143 -8.38 -8.52 -9.70
CA VAL A 143 -9.19 -8.50 -10.92
C VAL A 143 -9.04 -9.80 -11.71
N GLY A 144 -7.83 -10.36 -11.81
CA GLY A 144 -7.58 -11.60 -12.53
C GLY A 144 -8.33 -12.80 -11.94
N VAL A 145 -8.32 -12.96 -10.62
CA VAL A 145 -9.09 -14.01 -9.93
C VAL A 145 -10.59 -13.82 -10.12
N LEU A 146 -11.10 -12.60 -9.96
CA LEU A 146 -12.53 -12.33 -10.15
C LEU A 146 -12.97 -12.51 -11.60
N PHE A 147 -12.10 -12.23 -12.57
CA PHE A 147 -12.39 -12.45 -13.98
C PHE A 147 -12.43 -13.95 -14.32
N ILE A 148 -11.58 -14.79 -13.71
CA ILE A 148 -11.66 -16.25 -13.87
C ILE A 148 -12.97 -16.81 -13.29
N LEU A 149 -13.45 -16.25 -12.17
CA LEU A 149 -14.66 -16.72 -11.50
C LEU A 149 -15.96 -16.17 -12.12
N PHE A 150 -15.96 -14.92 -12.57
CA PHE A 150 -17.16 -14.17 -12.97
C PHE A 150 -17.04 -13.52 -14.37
N GLY A 151 -16.10 -13.95 -15.21
CA GLY A 151 -15.78 -13.37 -16.52
C GLY A 151 -16.81 -13.60 -17.63
N ASN A 152 -18.09 -13.79 -17.29
CA ASN A 152 -19.20 -13.86 -18.25
C ASN A 152 -19.89 -12.49 -18.36
N PRO A 153 -20.47 -12.14 -19.53
CA PRO A 153 -21.14 -10.85 -19.74
C PRO A 153 -22.24 -10.53 -18.70
N GLU A 154 -22.92 -11.55 -18.19
CA GLU A 154 -23.99 -11.42 -17.19
C GLU A 154 -23.46 -11.18 -15.77
N THR A 155 -22.26 -11.69 -15.45
CA THR A 155 -21.67 -11.62 -14.09
C THR A 155 -20.53 -10.60 -13.98
N ALA A 156 -20.12 -9.97 -15.08
CA ALA A 156 -19.03 -9.00 -15.13
C ALA A 156 -19.26 -7.79 -14.20
N SER A 157 -20.51 -7.45 -13.89
CA SER A 157 -20.87 -6.39 -12.94
C SER A 157 -20.35 -6.63 -11.52
N VAL A 158 -20.06 -7.89 -11.14
CA VAL A 158 -19.45 -8.26 -9.84
C VAL A 158 -18.05 -7.66 -9.68
N ILE A 159 -17.29 -7.53 -10.78
CA ILE A 159 -15.92 -6.98 -10.77
C ILE A 159 -15.93 -5.50 -10.36
N ASN A 160 -17.00 -4.77 -10.64
CA ASN A 160 -17.15 -3.39 -10.19
C ASN A 160 -17.16 -3.29 -8.66
N GLY A 161 -17.63 -4.32 -7.95
CA GLY A 161 -17.54 -4.41 -6.50
C GLY A 161 -16.10 -4.31 -6.00
N PHE A 162 -15.17 -5.01 -6.65
CA PHE A 162 -13.74 -4.93 -6.32
C PHE A 162 -13.16 -3.54 -6.50
N ALA A 163 -13.46 -2.89 -7.64
CA ALA A 163 -13.00 -1.53 -7.91
C ALA A 163 -13.57 -0.55 -6.87
N MET A 164 -14.84 -0.70 -6.48
CA MET A 164 -15.48 0.09 -5.43
C MET A 164 -14.81 -0.12 -4.06
N GLY A 165 -14.51 -1.37 -3.68
CA GLY A 165 -13.81 -1.70 -2.44
C GLY A 165 -12.41 -1.10 -2.36
N ALA A 166 -11.62 -1.30 -3.41
CA ALA A 166 -10.27 -0.75 -3.48
C ALA A 166 -10.27 0.79 -3.42
N SER A 167 -11.20 1.43 -4.13
CA SER A 167 -11.34 2.90 -4.16
C SER A 167 -11.81 3.48 -2.83
N THR A 168 -12.70 2.79 -2.11
CA THR A 168 -13.18 3.23 -0.79
C THR A 168 -12.00 3.34 0.18
N ILE A 169 -11.16 2.31 0.25
CA ILE A 169 -9.99 2.33 1.12
C ILE A 169 -8.96 3.37 0.66
N ALA A 170 -8.73 3.49 -0.64
CA ALA A 170 -7.82 4.50 -1.18
C ALA A 170 -8.26 5.93 -0.83
N LEU A 171 -9.57 6.21 -0.88
CA LEU A 171 -10.16 7.50 -0.52
C LEU A 171 -9.87 7.83 0.95
N PHE A 172 -10.25 6.95 1.87
CA PHE A 172 -10.04 7.20 3.30
C PHE A 172 -8.56 7.20 3.69
N ALA A 173 -7.73 6.36 3.06
CA ALA A 173 -6.28 6.34 3.24
C ALA A 173 -5.68 7.70 2.90
N ARG A 174 -6.04 8.26 1.73
CA ARG A 174 -5.51 9.54 1.25
C ARG A 174 -6.04 10.73 2.02
N VAL A 175 -7.35 10.78 2.29
CA VAL A 175 -7.97 11.89 3.04
C VAL A 175 -7.53 11.87 4.49
N GLY A 176 -7.65 10.72 5.17
CA GLY A 176 -7.24 10.59 6.57
C GLY A 176 -5.75 10.81 6.76
N GLY A 177 -4.92 10.27 5.86
CA GLY A 177 -3.46 10.46 5.89
C GLY A 177 -3.06 11.89 5.56
N GLY A 178 -3.77 12.52 4.62
CA GLY A 178 -3.57 13.93 4.25
C GLY A 178 -3.86 14.87 5.42
N ILE A 179 -4.97 14.67 6.13
CA ILE A 179 -5.28 15.45 7.33
C ILE A 179 -4.20 15.25 8.40
N TYR A 180 -3.88 13.99 8.72
CA TYR A 180 -2.87 13.67 9.74
C TYR A 180 -1.52 14.33 9.46
N THR A 181 -1.01 14.16 8.23
CA THR A 181 0.31 14.69 7.86
C THR A 181 0.30 16.20 7.74
N LYS A 182 -0.75 16.82 7.18
CA LYS A 182 -0.78 18.27 7.00
C LYS A 182 -0.99 19.04 8.29
N THR A 183 -1.79 18.55 9.23
CA THR A 183 -1.90 19.17 10.54
C THR A 183 -0.58 19.12 11.31
N ALA A 184 0.16 18.00 11.21
CA ALA A 184 1.48 17.89 11.82
C ALA A 184 2.51 18.84 11.17
N ASP A 185 2.53 18.91 9.83
CA ASP A 185 3.41 19.75 9.03
C ASP A 185 3.22 21.24 9.39
N VAL A 186 1.99 21.73 9.36
CA VAL A 186 1.65 23.13 9.71
C VAL A 186 1.96 23.44 11.17
N GLY A 187 1.64 22.53 12.10
CA GLY A 187 1.91 22.74 13.52
C GLY A 187 3.41 22.83 13.83
N ALA A 188 4.22 21.96 13.23
CA ALA A 188 5.66 21.96 13.41
C ALA A 188 6.31 23.21 12.79
N ASP A 189 5.89 23.59 11.58
CA ASP A 189 6.45 24.74 10.87
C ASP A 189 6.11 26.07 11.56
N LEU A 190 4.88 26.25 12.05
CA LEU A 190 4.48 27.47 12.74
C LEU A 190 5.17 27.69 14.08
N VAL A 191 5.51 26.62 14.80
CA VAL A 191 6.18 26.72 16.12
C VAL A 191 7.71 26.76 15.98
N GLY A 192 8.26 26.05 14.99
CA GLY A 192 9.71 25.86 14.86
C GLY A 192 10.42 26.85 13.94
N LYS A 193 9.72 27.50 13.00
CA LYS A 193 10.34 28.33 11.95
C LYS A 193 9.86 29.79 11.93
N VAL A 194 8.75 30.12 12.58
CA VAL A 194 8.17 31.48 12.67
C VAL A 194 8.36 32.01 14.09
#